data_AF-A0A1C5VS38-F1
#
_entry.id   AF-A0A1C5VS38-F1
#
_cell.length_a   1.000
_cell.length_b   1.000
_cell.length_c   1.000
_cell.angle_alpha   90.00
_cell.angle_beta   90.00
_cell.angle_gamma   90.00
#
_symmetry.space_group_name_H-M   'P 1'
#
loop_
_entity.id
_entity.type
_entity.pdbx_description
1 polymer ?
#
loop_
_entity_poly.entity_id
_entity_poly.type
_entity_poly.pdbx_seq_one_letter_code
_entity_poly.pdbx_strand_id
1 'polypeptide(L)'
;MIAVGIDVSKSKSTVAILNGDGSIRAKPFDVHHVADELQALVDYIKRTSEPPTILMEPTSHYHYPLLKAFTEAELPVCLINPYQMKKYGDTELRKAKTDKRDSLRIAQYALEKSYSLIPYTPQDQKYEDLRFLSRQYSQRISTLTVAKVQLLSLLDETMPGITTILPLKSRDPDNCVLLRFIKRFKSFDVIRKMGKTRFLDSYQVLVKKTKDRFAGSKGLAIYELVLNSVTTRGENPLSAMTQDQCVDLVSTSQKAADEINLQMRIIAETMPEYKVLRSMAGVGDRLGPIILGEIGDIRRFHSGKALNAYAGNDAPPYQSGQFESRNRHISKRGNPALRKACFEVMQALKLTKPQDDPVYLFLLKKEQEGKPYNVAKMAAVNKFLRIYYARAMELYK
;
A
#
# COMPACT_ATOMS: atom_id res chain seq x y z
N MET A 1 15.80 -24.16 -27.60
CA MET A 1 15.26 -23.39 -26.47
C MET A 1 13.88 -23.92 -26.17
N ILE A 2 13.49 -23.98 -24.90
CA ILE A 2 12.12 -24.37 -24.51
C ILE A 2 11.42 -23.17 -23.89
N ALA A 3 10.10 -23.12 -24.00
CA ALA A 3 9.30 -22.10 -23.32
C ALA A 3 8.36 -22.75 -22.33
N VAL A 4 8.37 -22.24 -21.10
CA VAL A 4 7.58 -22.75 -19.99
C VAL A 4 6.58 -21.67 -19.59
N GLY A 5 5.30 -21.90 -19.87
CA GLY A 5 4.22 -21.01 -19.48
C GLY A 5 3.50 -21.53 -18.24
N ILE A 6 3.36 -20.67 -17.24
CA ILE A 6 2.78 -21.05 -15.94
C ILE A 6 1.61 -20.13 -15.60
N ASP A 7 0.42 -20.73 -15.53
CA ASP A 7 -0.78 -20.08 -15.01
C ASP A 7 -0.92 -20.38 -13.51
N VAL A 8 -0.89 -19.33 -12.69
CA VAL A 8 -0.72 -19.44 -11.23
C VAL A 8 -2.06 -19.39 -10.50
N SER A 9 -2.29 -20.38 -9.63
CA SER A 9 -3.45 -20.49 -8.72
C SER A 9 -3.02 -20.74 -7.27
N LYS A 10 -3.96 -20.70 -6.31
CA LYS A 10 -3.70 -20.66 -4.85
C LYS A 10 -2.85 -21.80 -4.28
N SER A 11 -2.99 -23.01 -4.81
CA SER A 11 -2.36 -24.22 -4.28
C SER A 11 -1.68 -25.08 -5.34
N LYS A 12 -1.94 -24.78 -6.61
CA LYS A 12 -1.37 -25.44 -7.77
C LYS A 12 -1.21 -24.44 -8.90
N SER A 13 -0.40 -24.77 -9.88
CA SER A 13 -0.28 -23.99 -11.11
C SER A 13 -0.28 -24.93 -12.30
N THR A 14 -0.92 -24.51 -13.39
CA THR A 14 -0.92 -25.28 -14.62
C THR A 14 0.27 -24.85 -15.46
N VAL A 15 1.07 -25.83 -15.87
CA VAL A 15 2.32 -25.63 -16.60
C VAL A 15 2.17 -26.19 -18.01
N ALA A 16 2.57 -25.41 -19.01
CA ALA A 16 2.69 -25.84 -20.39
C ALA A 16 4.13 -25.65 -20.87
N ILE A 17 4.66 -26.62 -21.62
CA ILE A 17 6.04 -26.58 -22.12
C ILE A 17 6.04 -26.78 -23.62
N LEU A 18 6.62 -25.82 -24.34
CA LEU A 18 6.75 -25.81 -25.79
C LEU A 18 8.21 -25.92 -26.20
N ASN A 19 8.46 -26.57 -27.33
CA ASN A 19 9.75 -26.54 -28.02
C ASN A 19 9.90 -25.21 -28.78
N GLY A 20 11.12 -24.91 -29.26
CA GLY A 20 11.42 -23.69 -30.00
C GLY A 20 10.64 -23.52 -31.32
N ASP A 21 10.12 -24.61 -31.89
CA ASP A 21 9.27 -24.61 -33.08
C ASP A 21 7.76 -24.40 -32.78
N GLY A 22 7.41 -24.25 -31.50
CA GLY A 22 6.02 -24.10 -31.05
C GLY A 22 5.27 -25.42 -30.84
N SER A 23 5.89 -26.57 -31.11
CA SER A 23 5.29 -27.88 -30.82
C SER A 23 5.19 -28.12 -29.30
N ILE A 24 4.13 -28.83 -28.88
CA ILE A 24 3.91 -29.14 -27.46
C ILE A 24 4.90 -30.23 -27.02
N ARG A 25 5.83 -29.88 -26.15
CA ARG A 25 6.78 -30.83 -25.54
C ARG A 25 6.12 -31.63 -24.41
N ALA A 26 5.35 -30.94 -23.57
CA ALA A 26 4.55 -31.55 -22.52
C ALA A 26 3.14 -30.97 -22.54
N LYS A 27 2.13 -31.84 -22.59
CA LYS A 27 0.72 -31.44 -22.47
C LYS A 27 0.51 -30.71 -21.14
N PRO A 28 -0.36 -29.69 -21.07
CA PRO A 28 -0.58 -28.95 -19.83
C PRO A 28 -0.89 -29.85 -18.63
N PHE A 29 -0.10 -29.71 -17.58
CA PHE A 29 -0.20 -30.49 -16.34
C PHE A 29 -0.18 -29.56 -15.13
N ASP A 30 -0.72 -30.04 -14.01
CA ASP A 30 -0.74 -29.29 -12.76
C ASP A 30 0.49 -29.61 -11.91
N VAL A 31 1.01 -28.59 -11.23
CA VAL A 31 2.07 -28.69 -10.23
C VAL A 31 1.59 -28.04 -8.95
N HIS A 32 1.49 -28.80 -7.87
CA HIS A 32 1.16 -28.30 -6.55
C HIS A 32 2.34 -27.53 -5.96
N HIS A 33 2.03 -26.56 -5.10
CA HIS A 33 3.04 -25.70 -4.45
C HIS A 33 3.68 -26.40 -3.24
N VAL A 34 4.16 -27.63 -3.44
CA VAL A 34 4.85 -28.47 -2.45
C VAL A 34 6.27 -28.76 -2.92
N ALA A 35 7.19 -28.98 -1.96
CA ALA A 35 8.62 -29.11 -2.24
C ALA A 35 8.92 -30.17 -3.32
N ASP A 36 8.35 -31.37 -3.19
CA ASP A 36 8.64 -32.50 -4.08
C ASP A 36 8.18 -32.24 -5.52
N GLU A 37 6.99 -31.68 -5.73
CA GLU A 37 6.47 -31.39 -7.07
C GLU A 37 7.18 -30.20 -7.73
N LEU A 38 7.54 -29.18 -6.94
CA LEU A 38 8.33 -28.05 -7.44
C LEU A 38 9.74 -28.49 -7.84
N GLN A 39 10.37 -29.35 -7.02
CA GLN A 39 11.68 -29.92 -7.33
C GLN A 39 11.62 -30.80 -8.58
N ALA A 40 10.58 -31.64 -8.71
CA ALA A 40 10.37 -32.45 -9.90
C ALA A 40 10.22 -31.60 -11.19
N LEU A 41 9.54 -30.45 -11.10
CA LEU A 41 9.43 -29.50 -12.21
C LEU A 41 10.79 -28.88 -12.57
N VAL A 42 11.56 -28.43 -11.57
CA VAL A 42 12.91 -27.89 -11.76
C VAL A 42 13.81 -28.92 -12.44
N ASP A 43 13.79 -30.16 -11.95
CA ASP A 43 14.59 -31.26 -12.49
C ASP A 43 14.19 -31.58 -13.93
N TYR A 44 12.88 -31.59 -14.23
CA TYR A 44 12.39 -31.78 -15.58
C TYR A 44 12.95 -30.72 -16.53
N ILE A 45 12.89 -29.44 -16.15
CA ILE A 45 13.37 -28.32 -16.96
C ILE A 45 14.89 -28.45 -17.19
N LYS A 46 15.67 -28.71 -16.13
CA LYS A 46 17.14 -28.85 -16.23
C LYS A 46 17.58 -30.02 -17.12
N ARG A 47 16.83 -31.12 -17.15
CA ARG A 47 17.13 -32.29 -18.01
C ARG A 47 17.01 -32.02 -19.50
N THR A 48 16.30 -30.98 -19.92
CA THR A 48 16.05 -30.73 -21.35
C THR A 48 17.29 -30.31 -22.15
N SER A 49 18.40 -29.94 -21.50
CA SER A 49 19.65 -29.46 -22.11
C SER A 49 19.50 -28.23 -23.03
N GLU A 50 18.31 -27.65 -23.10
CA GLU A 50 17.98 -26.47 -23.89
C GLU A 50 17.76 -25.27 -22.95
N PRO A 51 18.16 -24.05 -23.33
CA PRO A 51 17.92 -22.87 -22.51
C PRO A 51 16.41 -22.64 -22.37
N PRO A 52 15.87 -22.55 -21.14
CA PRO A 52 14.46 -22.31 -20.92
C PRO A 52 14.13 -20.81 -20.86
N THR A 53 12.96 -20.44 -21.38
CA THR A 53 12.30 -19.17 -21.09
C THR A 53 11.08 -19.47 -20.22
N ILE A 54 11.20 -19.23 -18.92
CA ILE A 54 10.10 -19.47 -17.98
C ILE A 54 9.31 -18.17 -17.81
N LEU A 55 8.01 -18.20 -18.08
CA LEU A 55 7.13 -17.05 -17.94
C LEU A 55 5.94 -17.43 -17.06
N MET A 56 5.67 -16.63 -16.04
CA MET A 56 4.51 -16.80 -15.17
C MET A 56 3.69 -15.52 -15.08
N GLU A 57 2.36 -15.68 -15.11
CA GLU A 57 1.43 -14.60 -14.79
C GLU A 57 1.20 -14.60 -13.26
N PRO A 58 1.68 -13.59 -12.53
CA PRO A 58 1.58 -13.57 -11.08
C PRO A 58 0.13 -13.32 -10.63
N THR A 59 -0.45 -14.32 -9.95
CA THR A 59 -1.75 -14.20 -9.27
C THR A 59 -1.54 -13.96 -7.78
N SER A 60 -1.79 -12.74 -7.31
CA SER A 60 -1.59 -12.36 -5.90
C SER A 60 -0.18 -12.78 -5.42
N HIS A 61 -0.06 -13.44 -4.26
CA HIS A 61 1.18 -13.97 -3.70
C HIS A 61 1.44 -15.45 -4.06
N TYR A 62 0.54 -16.09 -4.80
CA TYR A 62 0.59 -17.55 -5.02
C TYR A 62 1.74 -18.00 -5.93
N HIS A 63 2.39 -17.06 -6.63
CA HIS A 63 3.55 -17.35 -7.48
C HIS A 63 4.86 -17.46 -6.69
N TYR A 64 4.91 -17.02 -5.42
CA TYR A 64 6.15 -16.97 -4.64
C TYR A 64 6.83 -18.33 -4.46
N PRO A 65 6.14 -19.46 -4.22
CA PRO A 65 6.79 -20.76 -4.14
C PRO A 65 7.52 -21.16 -5.43
N LEU A 66 6.88 -20.95 -6.59
CA LEU A 66 7.48 -21.19 -7.91
C LEU A 66 8.67 -20.25 -8.16
N LEU A 67 8.50 -18.96 -7.87
CA LEU A 67 9.53 -17.96 -8.05
C LEU A 67 10.78 -18.31 -7.21
N LYS A 68 10.58 -18.71 -5.95
CA LYS A 68 11.64 -19.16 -5.06
C LYS A 68 12.35 -20.41 -5.62
N ALA A 69 11.60 -21.45 -5.97
CA ALA A 69 12.16 -22.69 -6.50
C ALA A 69 12.99 -22.47 -7.78
N PHE A 70 12.50 -21.67 -8.72
CA PHE A 70 13.25 -21.37 -9.95
C PHE A 70 14.47 -20.49 -9.69
N THR A 71 14.36 -19.52 -8.80
CA THR A 71 15.48 -18.63 -8.45
C THR A 71 16.60 -19.41 -7.76
N GLU A 72 16.28 -20.24 -6.77
CA GLU A 72 17.25 -21.10 -6.06
C GLU A 72 17.90 -22.13 -6.99
N ALA A 73 17.17 -22.55 -8.03
CA ALA A 73 17.68 -23.42 -9.07
C ALA A 73 18.45 -22.70 -10.18
N GLU A 74 18.63 -21.38 -10.11
CA GLU A 74 19.29 -20.53 -11.11
C GLU A 74 18.61 -20.57 -12.49
N LEU A 75 17.29 -20.79 -12.52
CA LEU A 75 16.50 -20.81 -13.75
C LEU A 75 15.97 -19.40 -14.09
N PRO A 76 16.06 -18.95 -15.36
CA PRO A 76 15.62 -17.62 -15.78
C PRO A 76 14.09 -17.54 -15.84
N VAL A 77 13.50 -17.06 -14.74
CA VAL A 77 12.06 -16.87 -14.58
C VAL A 77 11.65 -15.43 -14.81
N CYS A 78 10.63 -15.20 -15.64
CA CYS A 78 10.09 -13.90 -15.98
C CYS A 78 8.67 -13.74 -15.42
N LEU A 79 8.35 -12.54 -14.93
CA LEU A 79 7.00 -12.18 -14.48
C LEU A 79 6.33 -11.29 -15.53
N ILE A 80 5.17 -11.69 -16.04
CA ILE A 80 4.40 -10.88 -16.99
C ILE A 80 3.29 -10.07 -16.30
N ASN A 81 3.01 -8.86 -16.79
CA ASN A 81 1.88 -8.10 -16.30
C ASN A 81 0.55 -8.76 -16.77
N PRO A 82 -0.40 -9.06 -15.86
CA PRO A 82 -1.71 -9.64 -16.23
C PRO A 82 -2.46 -8.85 -17.31
N TYR A 83 -2.29 -7.53 -17.37
CA TYR A 83 -2.87 -6.69 -18.42
C TYR A 83 -2.27 -7.00 -19.80
N GLN A 84 -0.96 -7.25 -19.89
CA GLN A 84 -0.32 -7.63 -21.15
C GLN A 84 -0.81 -9.01 -21.60
N MET A 85 -0.91 -9.97 -20.68
CA MET A 85 -1.41 -11.31 -20.99
C MET A 85 -2.88 -11.29 -21.42
N LYS A 86 -3.72 -10.48 -20.76
CA LYS A 86 -5.10 -10.24 -21.20
C LYS A 86 -5.17 -9.67 -22.61
N LYS A 87 -4.33 -8.68 -22.93
CA LYS A 87 -4.31 -8.05 -24.27
C LYS A 87 -3.83 -9.00 -25.36
N TYR A 88 -2.89 -9.88 -25.03
CA TYR A 88 -2.47 -10.95 -25.92
C TYR A 88 -3.60 -11.97 -26.12
N GLY A 89 -4.36 -12.32 -25.08
CA GLY A 89 -5.53 -13.20 -25.23
C GLY A 89 -6.66 -12.63 -26.10
N ASP A 90 -6.83 -11.30 -26.12
CA ASP A 90 -7.85 -10.62 -26.95
C ASP A 90 -7.61 -10.79 -28.47
N THR A 91 -6.44 -11.24 -28.92
CA THR A 91 -6.15 -11.47 -30.35
C THR A 91 -6.70 -12.81 -30.86
N GLU A 92 -7.07 -13.74 -29.99
CA GLU A 92 -7.64 -15.04 -30.39
C GLU A 92 -9.16 -14.95 -30.64
N LEU A 93 -9.63 -15.57 -31.74
CA LEU A 93 -11.05 -15.64 -32.09
C LEU A 93 -11.91 -16.45 -31.09
N ARG A 94 -11.30 -17.41 -30.35
CA ARG A 94 -12.03 -18.33 -29.45
C ARG A 94 -11.85 -17.97 -27.98
N LYS A 95 -12.91 -17.45 -27.35
CA LYS A 95 -12.95 -16.93 -25.97
C LYS A 95 -12.96 -17.95 -24.82
N ALA A 96 -12.87 -19.27 -25.07
CA ALA A 96 -12.95 -20.24 -23.96
C ALA A 96 -11.73 -20.13 -23.03
N LYS A 97 -11.96 -19.80 -21.75
CA LYS A 97 -10.93 -19.60 -20.74
C LYS A 97 -10.79 -20.85 -19.87
N THR A 98 -9.62 -21.48 -19.90
CA THR A 98 -9.25 -22.62 -19.04
C THR A 98 -7.79 -22.51 -18.65
N ASP A 99 -7.41 -22.97 -17.45
CA ASP A 99 -6.02 -22.92 -16.95
C ASP A 99 -5.02 -23.58 -17.92
N LYS A 100 -5.45 -24.65 -18.61
CA LYS A 100 -4.66 -25.33 -19.65
C LYS A 100 -4.43 -24.47 -20.89
N ARG A 101 -5.42 -23.69 -21.33
CA ARG A 101 -5.25 -22.76 -22.45
C ARG A 101 -4.46 -21.53 -22.02
N ASP A 102 -4.69 -21.02 -20.82
CA ASP A 102 -3.97 -19.86 -20.29
C ASP A 102 -2.47 -20.17 -20.13
N SER A 103 -2.09 -21.33 -19.59
CA SER A 103 -0.68 -21.78 -19.53
C SER A 103 -0.03 -21.95 -20.90
N LEU A 104 -0.73 -22.54 -21.89
CA LEU A 104 -0.25 -22.61 -23.28
C LEU A 104 -0.06 -21.23 -23.89
N ARG A 105 -0.99 -20.32 -23.69
CA ARG A 105 -0.90 -18.93 -24.17
C ARG A 105 0.30 -18.22 -23.57
N ILE A 106 0.55 -18.40 -22.27
CA ILE A 106 1.72 -17.85 -21.59
C ILE A 106 3.02 -18.43 -22.21
N ALA A 107 3.05 -19.74 -22.49
CA ALA A 107 4.20 -20.38 -23.12
C ALA A 107 4.46 -19.88 -24.56
N GLN A 108 3.39 -19.68 -25.33
CA GLN A 108 3.48 -19.10 -26.68
C GLN A 108 4.01 -17.67 -26.64
N TYR A 109 3.50 -16.84 -25.72
CA TYR A 109 4.03 -15.49 -25.53
C TYR A 109 5.52 -15.52 -25.17
N ALA A 110 5.93 -16.46 -24.31
CA ALA A 110 7.33 -16.63 -23.93
C ALA A 110 8.24 -16.99 -25.11
N LEU A 111 7.77 -17.79 -26.08
CA LEU A 111 8.47 -18.03 -27.34
C LEU A 111 8.56 -16.76 -28.19
N GLU A 112 7.41 -16.17 -28.53
CA GLU A 112 7.31 -15.05 -29.48
C GLU A 112 8.03 -13.79 -29.01
N LYS A 113 8.08 -13.56 -27.69
CA LYS A 113 8.63 -12.35 -27.06
C LYS A 113 9.89 -12.59 -26.27
N SER A 114 10.52 -13.76 -26.41
CA SER A 114 11.74 -14.17 -25.70
C SER A 114 12.83 -13.08 -25.67
N TYR A 115 13.08 -12.39 -26.79
CA TYR A 115 14.07 -11.30 -26.89
C TYR A 115 13.77 -10.06 -26.03
N SER A 116 12.53 -9.89 -25.57
CA SER A 116 12.07 -8.73 -24.80
C SER A 116 11.77 -9.04 -23.33
N LEU A 117 11.80 -10.33 -22.96
CA LEU A 117 11.55 -10.76 -21.60
C LEU A 117 12.80 -10.57 -20.75
N ILE A 118 12.61 -9.98 -19.57
CA ILE A 118 13.67 -9.71 -18.61
C ILE A 118 13.49 -10.68 -17.44
N PRO A 119 14.46 -11.57 -17.18
CA PRO A 119 14.44 -12.44 -16.01
C PRO A 119 14.33 -11.64 -14.71
N TYR A 120 13.59 -12.19 -13.76
CA TYR A 120 13.46 -11.67 -12.42
C TYR A 120 14.83 -11.70 -11.73
N THR A 121 15.25 -10.55 -11.22
CA THR A 121 16.44 -10.45 -10.37
C THR A 121 16.00 -10.39 -8.91
N PRO A 122 16.47 -11.32 -8.06
CA PRO A 122 16.23 -11.26 -6.63
C PRO A 122 16.73 -9.94 -6.05
N GLN A 123 15.91 -9.34 -5.19
CA GLN A 123 16.31 -8.15 -4.46
C GLN A 123 16.97 -8.57 -3.14
N ASP A 124 17.81 -7.68 -2.59
CA ASP A 124 18.28 -7.84 -1.22
C ASP A 124 17.07 -8.01 -0.29
N GLN A 125 17.17 -8.96 0.65
CA GLN A 125 16.13 -9.30 1.61
C GLN A 125 15.55 -8.07 2.30
N LYS A 126 16.38 -7.05 2.56
CA LYS A 126 15.95 -5.78 3.17
C LYS A 126 14.85 -5.07 2.36
N TYR A 127 14.92 -5.08 1.03
CA TYR A 127 13.87 -4.46 0.19
C TYR A 127 12.56 -5.26 0.25
N GLU A 128 12.65 -6.59 0.21
CA GLU A 128 11.47 -7.46 0.30
C GLU A 128 10.81 -7.33 1.68
N ASP A 129 11.59 -7.28 2.76
CA ASP A 129 11.09 -7.06 4.13
C ASP A 129 10.42 -5.71 4.28
N LEU A 130 11.05 -4.63 3.77
CA LEU A 130 10.43 -3.30 3.77
C LEU A 130 9.13 -3.27 2.98
N ARG A 131 9.10 -3.92 1.82
CA ARG A 131 7.89 -4.00 0.99
C ARG A 131 6.80 -4.77 1.72
N PHE A 132 7.13 -5.90 2.33
CA PHE A 132 6.21 -6.68 3.15
C PHE A 132 5.62 -5.84 4.28
N LEU A 133 6.47 -5.22 5.10
CA LEU A 133 6.05 -4.39 6.22
C LEU A 133 5.24 -3.15 5.78
N SER A 134 5.59 -2.52 4.65
CA SER A 134 4.81 -1.42 4.04
C SER A 134 3.36 -1.85 3.73
N ARG A 135 3.20 -3.06 3.20
CA ARG A 135 1.87 -3.63 2.90
C ARG A 135 1.11 -3.99 4.17
N GLN A 136 1.77 -4.56 5.17
CA GLN A 136 1.18 -4.82 6.49
C GLN A 136 0.74 -3.52 7.19
N TYR A 137 1.59 -2.49 7.17
CA TYR A 137 1.29 -1.16 7.70
C TYR A 137 0.05 -0.57 7.04
N SER A 138 -0.02 -0.62 5.71
CA SER A 138 -1.16 -0.12 4.94
C SER A 138 -2.46 -0.84 5.33
N GLN A 139 -2.41 -2.16 5.58
CA GLN A 139 -3.54 -2.93 6.06
C GLN A 139 -3.95 -2.49 7.48
N ARG A 140 -3.00 -2.34 8.41
CA ARG A 140 -3.30 -1.86 9.79
C ARG A 140 -3.93 -0.48 9.79
N ILE A 141 -3.46 0.45 8.96
CA ILE A 141 -4.07 1.77 8.80
C ILE A 141 -5.50 1.68 8.25
N SER A 142 -5.77 0.75 7.33
CA SER A 142 -7.13 0.51 6.85
C SER A 142 -8.05 0.03 7.97
N THR A 143 -7.63 -0.97 8.75
CA THR A 143 -8.37 -1.48 9.91
C THR A 143 -8.62 -0.38 10.94
N LEU A 144 -7.59 0.39 11.27
CA LEU A 144 -7.69 1.53 12.18
C LEU A 144 -8.71 2.57 11.69
N THR A 145 -8.74 2.85 10.39
CA THR A 145 -9.68 3.80 9.80
C THR A 145 -11.12 3.32 9.98
N VAL A 146 -11.38 2.05 9.70
CA VAL A 146 -12.72 1.44 9.90
C VAL A 146 -13.10 1.46 11.38
N ALA A 147 -12.20 1.07 12.27
CA ALA A 147 -12.46 1.06 13.72
C ALA A 147 -12.78 2.46 14.27
N LYS A 148 -12.11 3.51 13.77
CA LYS A 148 -12.43 4.90 14.13
C LYS A 148 -13.82 5.30 13.69
N VAL A 149 -14.20 4.99 12.45
CA VAL A 149 -15.54 5.31 11.93
C VAL A 149 -16.60 4.62 12.77
N GLN A 150 -16.42 3.33 13.07
CA GLN A 150 -17.34 2.57 13.93
C GLN A 150 -17.45 3.19 15.34
N LEU A 151 -16.33 3.55 15.95
CA LEU A 151 -16.33 4.22 17.24
C LEU A 151 -17.09 5.55 17.18
N LEU A 152 -16.81 6.38 16.17
CA LEU A 152 -17.44 7.69 16.01
C LEU A 152 -18.96 7.57 15.82
N SER A 153 -19.42 6.65 14.98
CA SER A 153 -20.86 6.39 14.80
C SER A 153 -21.53 5.99 16.11
N LEU A 154 -20.89 5.16 16.93
CA LEU A 154 -21.43 4.79 18.24
C LEU A 154 -21.44 5.96 19.22
N LEU A 155 -20.48 6.88 19.13
CA LEU A 155 -20.48 8.13 19.91
C LEU A 155 -21.61 9.07 19.48
N ASP A 156 -21.97 9.10 18.20
CA ASP A 156 -23.13 9.89 17.74
C ASP A 156 -24.45 9.37 18.35
N GLU A 157 -24.52 8.09 18.74
CA GLU A 157 -25.70 7.51 19.40
C GLU A 157 -25.68 7.66 20.93
N THR A 158 -24.50 7.64 21.55
CA THR A 158 -24.31 7.53 23.02
C THR A 158 -23.79 8.80 23.71
N MET A 159 -23.04 9.63 22.98
CA MET A 159 -22.39 10.86 23.45
C MET A 159 -22.34 11.92 22.32
N PRO A 160 -23.48 12.35 21.75
CA PRO A 160 -23.49 13.20 20.56
C PRO A 160 -22.65 14.47 20.73
N GLY A 161 -21.80 14.79 19.76
CA GLY A 161 -20.98 16.01 19.77
C GLY A 161 -19.76 16.00 20.71
N ILE A 162 -19.51 14.91 21.46
CA ILE A 162 -18.37 14.85 22.40
C ILE A 162 -17.01 15.12 21.74
N THR A 163 -16.87 14.77 20.47
CA THR A 163 -15.64 14.92 19.69
C THR A 163 -15.27 16.37 19.40
N THR A 164 -16.23 17.30 19.53
CA THR A 164 -15.99 18.75 19.43
C THR A 164 -15.19 19.29 20.62
N ILE A 165 -15.35 18.68 21.80
CA ILE A 165 -14.65 19.05 23.03
C ILE A 165 -13.42 18.16 23.25
N LEU A 166 -13.57 16.86 23.04
CA LEU A 166 -12.54 15.84 23.21
C LEU A 166 -12.23 15.19 21.85
N PRO A 167 -11.29 15.73 21.06
CA PRO A 167 -10.97 15.16 19.75
C PRO A 167 -10.32 13.77 19.87
N LEU A 168 -10.61 12.89 18.90
CA LEU A 168 -10.03 11.55 18.82
C LEU A 168 -8.55 11.59 18.42
N LYS A 169 -7.67 11.73 19.43
CA LYS A 169 -6.21 11.70 19.27
C LYS A 169 -5.66 10.27 19.30
N SER A 170 -6.07 9.48 18.33
CA SER A 170 -5.72 8.05 18.22
C SER A 170 -4.23 7.73 18.05
N ARG A 171 -3.35 8.68 17.65
CA ARG A 171 -1.90 8.41 17.48
C ARG A 171 -1.18 8.03 18.78
N ASP A 172 -1.75 8.40 19.92
CA ASP A 172 -1.30 7.99 21.24
C ASP A 172 -2.54 7.54 22.01
N PRO A 173 -2.97 6.29 21.82
CA PRO A 173 -4.21 5.78 22.39
C PRO A 173 -4.20 5.84 23.92
N ASP A 174 -3.05 5.55 24.54
CA ASP A 174 -2.91 5.43 26.00
C ASP A 174 -3.08 6.79 26.69
N ASN A 175 -2.63 7.87 26.04
CA ASN A 175 -2.84 9.24 26.54
C ASN A 175 -4.06 9.93 25.94
N CYS A 176 -4.88 9.23 25.14
CA CYS A 176 -6.07 9.81 24.51
C CYS A 176 -7.19 10.02 25.54
N VAL A 177 -7.46 11.29 25.89
CA VAL A 177 -8.51 11.66 26.85
C VAL A 177 -9.87 11.13 26.43
N LEU A 178 -10.23 11.23 25.14
CA LEU A 178 -11.52 10.74 24.64
C LEU A 178 -11.68 9.23 24.88
N LEU A 179 -10.68 8.41 24.55
CA LEU A 179 -10.77 6.95 24.74
C LEU A 179 -10.93 6.58 26.22
N ARG A 180 -10.21 7.26 27.11
CA ARG A 180 -10.35 7.09 28.55
C ARG A 180 -11.71 7.56 29.06
N PHE A 181 -12.22 8.68 28.51
CA PHE A 181 -13.53 9.24 28.83
C PHE A 181 -14.64 8.25 28.47
N ILE A 182 -14.60 7.66 27.28
CA ILE A 182 -15.56 6.65 26.81
C ILE A 182 -15.55 5.46 27.76
N LYS A 183 -14.38 4.89 28.06
CA LYS A 183 -14.24 3.76 29.01
C LYS A 183 -14.77 4.07 30.40
N ARG A 184 -14.68 5.33 30.86
CA ARG A 184 -15.10 5.72 32.21
C ARG A 184 -16.60 6.01 32.31
N PHE A 185 -17.17 6.74 31.35
CA PHE A 185 -18.50 7.31 31.48
C PHE A 185 -19.56 6.63 30.63
N LYS A 186 -19.19 5.91 29.56
CA LYS A 186 -20.06 5.10 28.67
C LYS A 186 -21.17 5.85 27.91
N SER A 187 -21.98 6.69 28.53
CA SER A 187 -22.97 7.52 27.82
C SER A 187 -23.27 8.82 28.55
N PHE A 188 -23.90 9.76 27.85
CA PHE A 188 -24.37 11.00 28.47
C PHE A 188 -25.47 10.75 29.52
N ASP A 189 -26.30 9.72 29.37
CA ASP A 189 -27.32 9.36 30.36
C ASP A 189 -26.70 8.94 31.70
N VAL A 190 -25.59 8.19 31.66
CA VAL A 190 -24.82 7.83 32.87
C VAL A 190 -24.29 9.09 33.56
N ILE A 191 -23.78 10.05 32.79
CA ILE A 191 -23.30 11.34 33.33
C ILE A 191 -24.46 12.15 33.92
N ARG A 192 -25.61 12.20 33.23
CA ARG A 192 -26.80 12.91 33.68
C ARG A 192 -27.29 12.38 35.02
N LYS A 193 -27.37 11.05 35.17
CA LYS A 193 -27.75 10.35 36.41
C LYS A 193 -26.72 10.52 37.54
N MET A 194 -25.44 10.60 37.21
CA MET A 194 -24.36 10.86 38.17
C MET A 194 -24.43 12.26 38.80
N GLY A 195 -24.92 13.25 38.05
CA GLY A 195 -25.04 14.63 38.49
C GLY A 195 -23.74 15.45 38.35
N LYS A 196 -23.89 16.78 38.28
CA LYS A 196 -22.82 17.74 37.94
C LYS A 196 -21.56 17.58 38.78
N THR A 197 -21.68 17.67 40.10
CA THR A 197 -20.52 17.69 41.02
C THR A 197 -19.70 16.41 40.89
N ARG A 198 -20.35 15.24 41.00
CA ARG A 198 -19.70 13.93 40.89
C ARG A 198 -19.04 13.72 39.53
N PHE A 199 -19.69 14.17 38.45
CA PHE A 199 -19.10 14.12 37.13
C PHE A 199 -17.83 14.97 37.03
N LEU A 200 -17.87 16.23 37.48
CA LEU A 200 -16.72 17.13 37.42
C LEU A 200 -15.54 16.60 38.25
N ASP A 201 -15.79 16.06 39.44
CA ASP A 201 -14.75 15.44 40.27
C ASP A 201 -14.11 14.23 39.57
N SER A 202 -14.93 13.32 39.02
CA SER A 202 -14.46 12.13 38.28
C SER A 202 -13.70 12.52 37.01
N TYR A 203 -14.17 13.55 36.30
CA TYR A 203 -13.51 14.07 35.10
C TYR A 203 -12.15 14.70 35.45
N GLN A 204 -12.07 15.47 36.54
CA GLN A 204 -10.82 16.07 37.02
C GLN A 204 -9.77 15.01 37.34
N VAL A 205 -10.16 13.90 37.96
CA VAL A 205 -9.27 12.74 38.19
C VAL A 205 -8.80 12.13 36.87
N LEU A 206 -9.70 11.96 35.90
CA LEU A 206 -9.38 11.40 34.59
C LEU A 206 -8.33 12.25 33.86
N VAL A 207 -8.45 13.57 33.88
CA VAL A 207 -7.54 14.48 33.17
C VAL A 207 -6.33 14.94 33.99
N LYS A 208 -6.20 14.52 35.25
CA LYS A 208 -5.11 14.95 36.14
C LYS A 208 -3.70 14.81 35.53
N LYS A 209 -3.48 13.75 34.72
CA LYS A 209 -2.18 13.48 34.08
C LYS A 209 -1.94 14.22 32.76
N THR A 210 -2.95 14.85 32.17
CA THR A 210 -2.83 15.43 30.80
C THR A 210 -2.24 16.84 30.77
N LYS A 211 -2.00 17.47 31.94
CA LYS A 211 -1.52 18.86 32.06
C LYS A 211 -2.38 19.88 31.28
N ASP A 212 -3.64 19.56 31.00
CA ASP A 212 -4.55 20.41 30.24
C ASP A 212 -5.07 21.57 31.09
N ARG A 213 -4.61 22.79 30.77
CA ARG A 213 -5.00 24.02 31.48
C ARG A 213 -6.49 24.35 31.34
N PHE A 214 -7.17 23.79 30.32
CA PHE A 214 -8.59 23.98 30.06
C PHE A 214 -9.45 22.81 30.55
N ALA A 215 -8.91 21.93 31.40
CA ALA A 215 -9.64 20.79 31.94
C ALA A 215 -10.96 21.21 32.62
N GLY A 216 -10.93 22.18 33.54
CA GLY A 216 -12.13 22.62 34.25
C GLY A 216 -13.22 23.15 33.32
N SER A 217 -12.86 24.04 32.38
CA SER A 217 -13.81 24.59 31.40
C SER A 217 -14.35 23.54 30.44
N LYS A 218 -13.54 22.57 30.02
CA LYS A 218 -14.00 21.44 29.20
C LYS A 218 -14.97 20.54 29.95
N GLY A 219 -14.70 20.27 31.23
CA GLY A 219 -15.63 19.50 32.08
C GLY A 219 -17.01 20.17 32.12
N LEU A 220 -17.06 21.48 32.37
CA LEU A 220 -18.32 22.24 32.35
C LEU A 220 -19.02 22.18 30.99
N ALA A 221 -18.28 22.42 29.90
CA ALA A 221 -18.82 22.35 28.54
C ALA A 221 -19.37 20.96 28.19
N ILE A 222 -18.71 19.88 28.65
CA ILE A 222 -19.22 18.52 28.48
C ILE A 222 -20.53 18.33 29.24
N TYR A 223 -20.62 18.85 30.47
CA TYR A 223 -21.85 18.72 31.25
C TYR A 223 -23.01 19.51 30.63
N GLU A 224 -22.76 20.70 30.10
CA GLU A 224 -23.75 21.45 29.32
C GLU A 224 -24.19 20.67 28.08
N LEU A 225 -23.24 20.06 27.35
CA LEU A 225 -23.52 19.20 26.21
C LEU A 225 -24.39 18.00 26.61
N VAL A 226 -24.13 17.37 27.76
CA VAL A 226 -24.93 16.27 28.32
C VAL A 226 -26.39 16.69 28.56
N LEU A 227 -26.63 17.90 29.06
CA LEU A 227 -27.99 18.40 29.32
C LEU A 227 -28.74 18.72 28.02
N ASN A 228 -28.03 19.22 27.01
CA ASN A 228 -28.63 19.69 25.75
C ASN A 228 -28.71 18.60 24.66
N SER A 229 -28.18 17.40 24.91
CA SER A 229 -28.13 16.32 23.92
C SER A 229 -29.20 15.25 24.14
N VAL A 230 -29.76 14.74 23.06
CA VAL A 230 -30.63 13.56 23.03
C VAL A 230 -29.82 12.36 22.56
N THR A 231 -29.70 11.34 23.41
CA THR A 231 -29.04 10.07 23.06
C THR A 231 -30.05 9.08 22.48
N THR A 232 -29.69 8.42 21.38
CA THR A 232 -30.49 7.32 20.80
C THR A 232 -30.13 5.98 21.43
N ARG A 233 -28.93 5.87 22.01
CA ARG A 233 -28.48 4.75 22.85
C ARG A 233 -28.02 5.26 24.22
N GLY A 234 -28.94 5.24 25.18
CA GLY A 234 -28.72 5.67 26.56
C GLY A 234 -27.85 4.73 27.41
N GLU A 235 -28.19 4.58 28.70
CA GLU A 235 -27.58 3.58 29.59
C GLU A 235 -27.96 2.15 29.14
N ASN A 236 -27.09 1.52 28.34
CA ASN A 236 -27.30 0.15 27.83
C ASN A 236 -25.99 -0.67 27.94
N PRO A 237 -25.99 -1.81 28.66
CA PRO A 237 -24.81 -2.66 28.81
C PRO A 237 -24.22 -3.16 27.48
N LEU A 238 -25.06 -3.42 26.47
CA LEU A 238 -24.61 -3.87 25.15
C LEU A 238 -23.85 -2.74 24.42
N SER A 239 -24.38 -1.51 24.49
CA SER A 239 -23.69 -0.34 23.92
C SER A 239 -22.34 -0.11 24.60
N ALA A 240 -22.29 -0.24 25.93
CA ALA A 240 -21.05 -0.09 26.70
C ALA A 240 -20.01 -1.16 26.33
N MET A 241 -20.43 -2.42 26.16
CA MET A 241 -19.56 -3.51 25.70
C MET A 241 -19.00 -3.21 24.29
N THR A 242 -19.85 -2.78 23.35
CA THR A 242 -19.41 -2.44 21.99
C THR A 242 -18.46 -1.25 21.98
N GLN A 243 -18.69 -0.24 22.81
CA GLN A 243 -17.75 0.88 22.96
C GLN A 243 -16.37 0.42 23.43
N ASP A 244 -16.31 -0.46 24.43
CA ASP A 244 -15.03 -0.99 24.92
C ASP A 244 -14.29 -1.75 23.82
N GLN A 245 -15.00 -2.61 23.08
CA GLN A 245 -14.44 -3.31 21.92
C GLN A 245 -13.92 -2.36 20.84
N CYS A 246 -14.69 -1.31 20.48
CA CYS A 246 -14.26 -0.32 19.50
C CYS A 246 -13.03 0.47 19.98
N VAL A 247 -12.98 0.88 21.25
CA VAL A 247 -11.82 1.55 21.83
C VAL A 247 -10.59 0.64 21.81
N ASP A 248 -10.75 -0.64 22.15
CA ASP A 248 -9.66 -1.61 22.14
C ASP A 248 -9.16 -1.89 20.71
N LEU A 249 -10.05 -2.00 19.73
CA LEU A 249 -9.68 -2.15 18.32
C LEU A 249 -8.93 -0.92 17.78
N VAL A 250 -9.39 0.30 18.10
CA VAL A 250 -8.67 1.53 17.73
C VAL A 250 -7.29 1.55 18.35
N SER A 251 -7.18 1.23 19.64
CA SER A 251 -5.92 1.28 20.38
C SER A 251 -4.94 0.23 19.88
N THR A 252 -5.39 -1.01 19.71
CA THR A 252 -4.56 -2.13 19.26
C THR A 252 -4.11 -1.94 17.81
N SER A 253 -5.01 -1.50 16.92
CA SER A 253 -4.66 -1.26 15.52
C SER A 253 -3.66 -0.13 15.36
N GLN A 254 -3.77 0.93 16.17
CA GLN A 254 -2.77 2.01 16.18
C GLN A 254 -1.41 1.48 16.65
N LYS A 255 -1.35 0.82 17.82
CA LYS A 255 -0.09 0.29 18.38
C LYS A 255 0.62 -0.64 17.41
N ALA A 256 -0.12 -1.55 16.77
CA ALA A 256 0.41 -2.43 15.75
C ALA A 256 0.95 -1.66 14.52
N ALA A 257 0.27 -0.58 14.10
CA ALA A 257 0.76 0.26 13.01
C ALA A 257 2.06 0.98 13.39
N ASP A 258 2.16 1.48 14.62
CA ASP A 258 3.36 2.18 15.11
C ASP A 258 4.55 1.24 15.28
N GLU A 259 4.31 0.01 15.75
CA GLU A 259 5.33 -1.05 15.82
C GLU A 259 5.89 -1.39 14.42
N ILE A 260 5.01 -1.62 13.44
CA ILE A 260 5.45 -1.87 12.06
C ILE A 260 6.22 -0.66 11.51
N ASN A 261 5.78 0.57 11.80
CA ASN A 261 6.49 1.78 11.39
C ASN A 261 7.91 1.86 11.95
N LEU A 262 8.07 1.52 13.23
CA LEU A 262 9.36 1.47 13.89
C LEU A 262 10.27 0.44 13.21
N GLN A 263 9.79 -0.78 12.96
CA GLN A 263 10.57 -1.83 12.30
C GLN A 263 10.97 -1.43 10.87
N MET A 264 10.04 -0.86 10.09
CA MET A 264 10.36 -0.34 8.76
C MET A 264 11.47 0.71 8.81
N ARG A 265 11.44 1.60 9.80
CA ARG A 265 12.45 2.64 9.96
C ARG A 265 13.82 2.05 10.30
N ILE A 266 13.88 1.10 11.23
CA ILE A 266 15.11 0.41 11.62
C ILE A 266 15.78 -0.22 10.39
N ILE A 267 15.02 -0.93 9.56
CA ILE A 267 15.56 -1.54 8.34
C ILE A 267 16.03 -0.46 7.36
N ALA A 268 15.20 0.55 7.10
CA ALA A 268 15.50 1.63 6.16
C ALA A 268 16.73 2.44 6.56
N GLU A 269 16.97 2.66 7.85
CA GLU A 269 18.15 3.36 8.37
C GLU A 269 19.46 2.66 8.02
N THR A 270 19.44 1.35 7.77
CA THR A 270 20.61 0.61 7.30
C THR A 270 20.94 0.82 5.81
N MET A 271 20.09 1.55 5.08
CA MET A 271 20.16 1.68 3.62
C MET A 271 20.56 3.12 3.24
N PRO A 272 21.58 3.31 2.39
CA PRO A 272 22.06 4.65 2.06
C PRO A 272 21.02 5.51 1.33
N GLU A 273 20.14 4.90 0.53
CA GLU A 273 19.09 5.62 -0.22
C GLU A 273 18.01 6.20 0.69
N TYR A 274 17.82 5.62 1.89
CA TYR A 274 16.89 6.17 2.86
C TYR A 274 17.31 7.57 3.30
N LYS A 275 18.61 7.83 3.47
CA LYS A 275 19.12 9.17 3.82
C LYS A 275 18.78 10.18 2.72
N VAL A 276 18.93 9.78 1.46
CA VAL A 276 18.54 10.60 0.30
C VAL A 276 17.05 10.88 0.32
N LEU A 277 16.19 9.86 0.47
CA LEU A 277 14.73 10.05 0.58
C LEU A 277 14.36 10.97 1.74
N ARG A 278 14.93 10.74 2.92
CA ARG A 278 14.58 11.45 4.14
C ARG A 278 14.98 12.92 4.11
N SER A 279 16.00 13.27 3.32
CA SER A 279 16.42 14.65 3.05
C SER A 279 15.44 15.42 2.15
N MET A 280 14.57 14.72 1.41
CA MET A 280 13.60 15.36 0.52
C MET A 280 12.41 15.90 1.31
N ALA A 281 11.99 17.13 1.00
CA ALA A 281 10.89 17.76 1.70
C ALA A 281 9.58 16.95 1.57
N GLY A 282 8.81 16.91 2.66
CA GLY A 282 7.57 16.13 2.75
C GLY A 282 7.77 14.62 2.99
N VAL A 283 9.00 14.11 2.98
CA VAL A 283 9.32 12.73 3.32
C VAL A 283 9.68 12.63 4.80
N GLY A 284 8.78 12.06 5.60
CA GLY A 284 9.02 11.75 7.01
C GLY A 284 9.31 10.27 7.24
N ASP A 285 9.52 9.92 8.51
CA ASP A 285 9.91 8.57 8.96
C ASP A 285 8.89 7.47 8.61
N ARG A 286 7.65 7.86 8.29
CA ARG A 286 6.64 6.94 7.77
C ARG A 286 6.72 6.76 6.26
N LEU A 287 6.82 7.85 5.50
CA LEU A 287 6.73 7.80 4.04
C LEU A 287 8.03 7.32 3.40
N GLY A 288 9.18 7.65 4.00
CA GLY A 288 10.49 7.23 3.48
C GLY A 288 10.63 5.72 3.37
N PRO A 289 10.43 4.93 4.44
CA PRO A 289 10.57 3.48 4.37
C PRO A 289 9.54 2.82 3.44
N ILE A 290 8.30 3.34 3.40
CA ILE A 290 7.25 2.88 2.48
C ILE A 290 7.69 3.10 1.03
N ILE A 291 8.16 4.29 0.68
CA ILE A 291 8.61 4.60 -0.69
C ILE A 291 9.80 3.71 -1.04
N LEU A 292 10.76 3.55 -0.13
CA LEU A 292 11.95 2.72 -0.35
C LEU A 292 11.58 1.24 -0.61
N GLY A 293 10.74 0.64 0.23
CA GLY A 293 10.29 -0.75 0.05
C GLY A 293 9.46 -0.96 -1.22
N GLU A 294 8.64 0.02 -1.60
CA GLU A 294 7.84 -0.09 -2.83
C GLU A 294 8.65 0.13 -4.12
N ILE A 295 9.76 0.87 -4.05
CA ILE A 295 10.69 1.07 -5.17
C ILE A 295 11.61 -0.13 -5.31
N GLY A 296 12.09 -0.69 -4.19
CA GLY A 296 13.11 -1.73 -4.20
C GLY A 296 14.48 -1.20 -4.58
N ASP A 297 15.33 -2.06 -5.15
CA ASP A 297 16.63 -1.65 -5.67
C ASP A 297 16.46 -0.62 -6.80
N ILE A 298 16.96 0.59 -6.59
CA ILE A 298 16.84 1.70 -7.54
C ILE A 298 17.62 1.45 -8.85
N ARG A 299 18.67 0.61 -8.79
CA ARG A 299 19.58 0.33 -9.93
C ARG A 299 18.91 -0.47 -11.03
N ARG A 300 17.80 -1.16 -10.73
CA ARG A 300 17.00 -1.89 -11.75
C ARG A 300 16.32 -0.96 -12.76
N PHE A 301 16.24 0.34 -12.48
CA PHE A 301 15.64 1.31 -13.37
C PHE A 301 16.72 1.99 -14.22
N HIS A 302 16.59 1.89 -15.54
CA HIS A 302 17.50 2.56 -16.49
C HIS A 302 17.31 4.09 -16.55
N SER A 303 16.26 4.65 -15.94
CA SER A 303 16.03 6.09 -15.85
C SER A 303 14.96 6.47 -14.81
N GLY A 304 14.95 7.74 -14.38
CA GLY A 304 13.86 8.28 -13.57
C GLY A 304 12.50 8.33 -14.29
N LYS A 305 12.48 8.24 -15.64
CA LYS A 305 11.24 8.04 -16.41
C LYS A 305 10.71 6.62 -16.25
N ALA A 306 11.59 5.62 -16.25
CA ALA A 306 11.23 4.22 -16.00
C ALA A 306 10.66 4.04 -14.59
N LEU A 307 11.26 4.67 -13.58
CA LEU A 307 10.70 4.69 -12.21
C LEU A 307 9.30 5.30 -12.16
N ASN A 308 9.06 6.37 -12.91
CA ASN A 308 7.73 6.99 -12.99
C ASN A 308 6.69 6.10 -13.66
N ALA A 309 7.07 5.42 -14.75
CA ALA A 309 6.22 4.44 -15.41
C ALA A 309 5.92 3.26 -14.46
N TYR A 310 6.92 2.80 -13.71
CA TYR A 310 6.76 1.77 -12.68
C TYR A 310 5.79 2.19 -11.57
N ALA A 311 5.77 3.45 -11.15
CA ALA A 311 4.77 3.98 -10.22
C ALA A 311 3.39 4.19 -10.88
N GLY A 312 3.30 4.14 -12.21
CA GLY A 312 2.07 4.38 -12.99
C GLY A 312 1.64 5.84 -13.00
N ASN A 313 2.62 6.75 -12.93
CA ASN A 313 2.43 8.21 -12.90
C ASN A 313 2.68 8.86 -14.27
N ASP A 314 3.08 8.07 -15.26
CA ASP A 314 3.24 8.51 -16.63
C ASP A 314 1.90 8.87 -17.25
N ALA A 315 1.84 10.01 -17.94
CA ALA A 315 0.71 10.44 -18.75
C ALA A 315 1.20 10.49 -20.20
N PRO A 316 1.28 9.32 -20.88
CA PRO A 316 1.84 9.24 -22.22
C PRO A 316 1.07 10.13 -23.20
N PRO A 317 1.74 10.67 -24.23
CA PRO A 317 1.06 11.44 -25.28
C PRO A 317 0.02 10.56 -25.96
N TYR A 318 -1.15 11.14 -26.25
CA TYR A 318 -2.20 10.52 -27.05
C TYR A 318 -2.37 11.34 -28.32
N GLN A 319 -1.65 10.90 -29.36
CA GLN A 319 -1.55 11.57 -30.64
C GLN A 319 -1.93 10.59 -31.76
N SER A 320 -2.69 11.04 -32.75
CA SER A 320 -3.01 10.27 -33.97
C SER A 320 -3.05 11.20 -35.17
N GLY A 321 -2.05 11.11 -36.06
CA GLY A 321 -1.93 11.97 -37.24
C GLY A 321 -1.94 13.45 -36.86
N GLN A 322 -3.06 14.14 -37.14
CA GLN A 322 -3.25 15.57 -36.83
C GLN A 322 -3.85 15.85 -35.45
N PHE A 323 -4.25 14.82 -34.70
CA PHE A 323 -4.87 14.99 -33.38
C PHE A 323 -3.85 14.84 -32.27
N GLU A 324 -3.79 15.84 -31.37
CA GLU A 324 -3.09 15.75 -30.09
C GLU A 324 -4.07 16.04 -28.95
N SER A 325 -4.30 15.05 -28.09
CA SER A 325 -5.18 15.25 -26.94
C SER A 325 -4.55 16.17 -25.90
N ARG A 326 -5.26 17.25 -25.58
CA ARG A 326 -4.93 18.14 -24.45
C ARG A 326 -5.32 17.51 -23.10
N ASN A 327 -6.27 16.58 -23.08
CA ASN A 327 -6.74 15.87 -21.89
C ASN A 327 -6.03 14.53 -21.74
N ARG A 328 -4.98 14.52 -20.90
CA ARG A 328 -4.16 13.35 -20.61
C ARG A 328 -4.45 12.79 -19.23
N HIS A 329 -4.49 11.48 -19.15
CA HIS A 329 -4.65 10.75 -17.89
C HIS A 329 -3.37 9.99 -17.54
N ILE A 330 -3.08 9.88 -16.25
CA ILE A 330 -2.04 8.98 -15.77
C ILE A 330 -2.41 7.53 -16.12
N SER A 331 -1.42 6.70 -16.44
CA SER A 331 -1.62 5.33 -16.87
C SER A 331 -2.36 4.49 -15.82
N LYS A 332 -2.03 4.71 -14.53
CA LYS A 332 -2.42 3.84 -13.40
C LYS A 332 -1.99 2.37 -13.56
N ARG A 333 -1.07 2.08 -14.49
CA ARG A 333 -0.63 0.71 -14.83
C ARG A 333 0.51 0.17 -13.96
N GLY A 334 1.12 1.02 -13.14
CA GLY A 334 2.21 0.69 -12.22
C GLY A 334 1.78 0.49 -10.77
N ASN A 335 2.74 0.51 -9.84
CA ASN A 335 2.58 0.23 -8.42
C ASN A 335 1.65 1.26 -7.71
N PRO A 336 0.42 0.86 -7.31
CA PRO A 336 -0.54 1.78 -6.69
C PRO A 336 -0.12 2.23 -5.28
N ALA A 337 0.64 1.42 -4.54
CA ALA A 337 1.09 1.77 -3.19
C ALA A 337 2.16 2.86 -3.25
N LEU A 338 3.15 2.71 -4.14
CA LEU A 338 4.15 3.74 -4.41
C LEU A 338 3.51 5.06 -4.82
N ARG A 339 2.55 5.00 -5.75
CA ARG A 339 1.79 6.18 -6.20
C ARG A 339 1.06 6.87 -5.04
N LYS A 340 0.38 6.11 -4.18
CA LYS A 340 -0.31 6.66 -2.99
C LYS A 340 0.68 7.32 -2.04
N ALA A 341 1.79 6.66 -1.71
CA ALA A 341 2.81 7.20 -0.81
C ALA A 341 3.40 8.51 -1.35
N CYS A 342 3.73 8.57 -2.63
CA CYS A 342 4.22 9.81 -3.26
C CYS A 342 3.17 10.92 -3.26
N PHE A 343 1.88 10.59 -3.46
CA PHE A 343 0.80 11.57 -3.36
C PHE A 343 0.68 12.14 -1.93
N GLU A 344 0.88 11.31 -0.91
CA GLU A 344 0.94 11.76 0.49
C GLU A 344 2.14 12.67 0.78
N VAL A 345 3.29 12.47 0.12
CA VAL A 345 4.41 13.45 0.16
C VAL A 345 3.95 14.80 -0.38
N MET A 346 3.20 14.84 -1.49
CA MET A 346 2.70 16.11 -2.05
C MET A 346 1.70 16.80 -1.11
N GLN A 347 0.91 16.02 -0.35
CA GLN A 347 0.04 16.56 0.69
C GLN A 347 0.86 17.20 1.82
N ALA A 348 1.92 16.52 2.26
CA ALA A 348 2.84 17.07 3.26
C ALA A 348 3.48 18.38 2.78
N LEU A 349 3.94 18.44 1.52
CA LEU A 349 4.49 19.67 0.92
C LEU A 349 3.48 20.84 0.92
N LYS A 350 2.21 20.59 0.61
CA LYS A 350 1.18 21.65 0.65
C LYS A 350 0.89 22.15 2.07
N LEU A 351 1.10 21.30 3.08
CA LEU A 351 0.93 21.67 4.49
C LEU A 351 2.14 22.43 5.03
N THR A 352 3.36 21.97 4.75
CA THR A 352 4.59 22.57 5.29
C THR A 352 5.12 23.75 4.48
N LYS A 353 4.74 23.84 3.19
CA LYS A 353 5.06 24.95 2.28
C LYS A 353 6.56 25.34 2.23
N PRO A 354 7.47 24.40 1.95
CA PRO A 354 8.91 24.68 1.88
C PRO A 354 9.22 25.54 0.65
N GLN A 355 9.52 26.82 0.85
CA GLN A 355 9.56 27.82 -0.23
C GLN A 355 10.63 27.53 -1.29
N ASP A 356 11.79 27.03 -0.88
CA ASP A 356 12.92 26.77 -1.79
C ASP A 356 12.93 25.35 -2.38
N ASP A 357 11.93 24.52 -2.04
CA ASP A 357 11.90 23.14 -2.52
C ASP A 357 11.50 23.07 -4.00
N PRO A 358 12.31 22.45 -4.87
CA PRO A 358 12.07 22.41 -6.31
C PRO A 358 10.81 21.62 -6.69
N VAL A 359 10.35 20.68 -5.87
CA VAL A 359 9.11 19.92 -6.12
C VAL A 359 7.89 20.77 -5.75
N TYR A 360 7.94 21.47 -4.62
CA TYR A 360 6.91 22.40 -4.17
C TYR A 360 6.73 23.57 -5.14
N LEU A 361 7.81 24.22 -5.58
CA LEU A 361 7.75 25.29 -6.57
C LEU A 361 7.13 24.82 -7.89
N PHE A 362 7.43 23.59 -8.31
CA PHE A 362 6.82 23.00 -9.50
C PHE A 362 5.33 22.70 -9.32
N LEU A 363 4.93 22.23 -8.13
CA LEU A 363 3.54 22.01 -7.78
C LEU A 363 2.74 23.31 -7.89
N LEU A 364 3.25 24.42 -7.31
CA LEU A 364 2.62 25.74 -7.40
C LEU A 364 2.55 26.23 -8.84
N LYS A 365 3.63 26.09 -9.61
CA LYS A 365 3.62 26.43 -11.04
C LYS A 365 2.50 25.71 -11.79
N LYS A 366 2.29 24.42 -11.52
CA LYS A 366 1.20 23.65 -12.17
C LYS A 366 -0.19 24.09 -11.75
N GLU A 367 -0.38 24.52 -10.52
CA GLU A 367 -1.65 25.12 -10.07
C GLU A 367 -1.88 26.48 -10.76
N GLN A 368 -0.84 27.32 -10.88
CA GLN A 368 -0.91 28.62 -11.59
C GLN A 368 -1.19 28.48 -13.09
N GLU A 369 -0.72 27.40 -13.72
CA GLU A 369 -1.08 27.02 -15.11
C GLU A 369 -2.55 26.57 -15.24
N GLY A 370 -3.36 26.64 -14.18
CA GLY A 370 -4.78 26.26 -14.19
C GLY A 370 -5.03 24.77 -14.07
N LYS A 371 -4.03 23.95 -13.71
CA LYS A 371 -4.27 22.50 -13.57
C LYS A 371 -5.10 22.21 -12.32
N PRO A 372 -6.05 21.25 -12.39
CA PRO A 372 -6.77 20.79 -11.21
C PRO A 372 -5.82 20.31 -10.12
N TYR A 373 -6.20 20.51 -8.86
CA TYR A 373 -5.37 20.25 -7.68
C TYR A 373 -4.70 18.86 -7.66
N ASN A 374 -5.47 17.80 -7.92
CA ASN A 374 -4.91 16.44 -7.94
C ASN A 374 -4.01 16.18 -9.15
N VAL A 375 -4.25 16.85 -10.28
CA VAL A 375 -3.40 16.76 -11.48
C VAL A 375 -2.06 17.45 -11.23
N ALA A 376 -2.07 18.62 -10.56
CA ALA A 376 -0.85 19.32 -10.18
C ALA A 376 0.01 18.46 -9.23
N LYS A 377 -0.61 17.83 -8.22
CA LYS A 377 0.08 16.88 -7.33
C LYS A 377 0.70 15.72 -8.09
N MET A 378 -0.04 15.08 -9.00
CA MET A 378 0.51 13.95 -9.76
C MET A 378 1.65 14.37 -10.70
N ALA A 379 1.60 15.59 -11.25
CA ALA A 379 2.72 16.14 -12.00
C ALA A 379 3.94 16.38 -11.09
N ALA A 380 3.74 16.87 -9.87
CA ALA A 380 4.80 17.05 -8.88
C ALA A 380 5.39 15.71 -8.40
N VAL A 381 4.59 14.65 -8.27
CA VAL A 381 5.09 13.28 -8.03
C VAL A 381 6.07 12.86 -9.13
N ASN A 382 5.79 13.19 -10.40
CA ASN A 382 6.71 12.87 -11.49
C ASN A 382 8.07 13.54 -11.31
N LYS A 383 8.07 14.83 -10.94
CA LYS A 383 9.28 15.58 -10.63
C LYS A 383 10.02 15.01 -9.40
N PHE A 384 9.29 14.69 -8.34
CA PHE A 384 9.81 14.08 -7.12
C PHE A 384 10.60 12.79 -7.42
N LEU A 385 9.98 11.83 -8.13
CA LEU A 385 10.63 10.56 -8.44
C LEU A 385 11.85 10.72 -9.35
N ARG A 386 11.85 11.69 -10.26
CA ARG A 386 13.03 11.99 -11.11
C ARG A 386 14.19 12.56 -10.30
N ILE A 387 13.92 13.47 -9.37
CA ILE A 387 14.94 14.03 -8.47
C ILE A 387 15.48 12.95 -7.55
N TYR A 388 14.59 12.14 -6.96
CA TYR A 388 14.99 11.02 -6.11
C TYR A 388 15.91 10.06 -6.87
N TYR A 389 15.50 9.60 -8.06
CA TYR A 389 16.31 8.69 -8.88
C TYR A 389 17.70 9.27 -9.16
N ALA A 390 17.79 10.54 -9.58
CA ALA A 390 19.08 11.18 -9.87
C ALA A 390 20.00 11.19 -8.63
N ARG A 391 19.48 11.63 -7.48
CA ARG A 391 20.25 11.70 -6.22
C ARG A 391 20.62 10.33 -5.66
N ALA A 392 19.72 9.35 -5.77
CA ALA A 392 19.97 8.00 -5.27
C ALA A 392 21.01 7.27 -6.14
N MET A 393 20.99 7.47 -7.46
CA MET A 393 21.99 6.87 -8.35
C MET A 393 23.40 7.44 -8.15
N GLU A 394 23.55 8.64 -7.58
CA GLU A 394 24.86 9.20 -7.20
C GLU A 394 25.56 8.39 -6.10
N LEU A 395 24.84 7.59 -5.32
CA LEU A 395 25.41 6.69 -4.32
C LEU A 395 26.16 5.48 -4.94
N TYR A 396 25.96 5.23 -6.22
CA TYR A 396 26.42 4.04 -6.94
C TYR A 396 27.33 4.36 -8.13
N LYS A 397 27.82 5.61 -8.21
CA LYS A 397 28.71 6.06 -9.27
C LYS A 397 30.18 5.89 -8.91
#